data_AF-A0A662U4Z7-F1
#
_entry.id   AF-A0A662U4Z7-F1
#
_cell.length_a   1.000
_cell.length_b   1.000
_cell.length_c   1.000
_cell.angle_alpha   90.00
_cell.angle_beta   90.00
_cell.angle_gamma   90.00
#
_symmetry.space_group_name_H-M   'P 1'
#
loop_
_entity.id
_entity.type
_entity.pdbx_description
1 polymer ?
#
loop_
_entity_poly.entity_id
_entity_poly.type
_entity_poly.pdbx_seq_one_letter_code
_entity_poly.pdbx_strand_id
1 'polypeptide(L)'
;MELILNLLKEDHKKFRSVLNEIKEHTKNFNKEPETPKERFNVIKNMVFTLHKFTILTYTFKRHVELRDLLLSTFLLKREFKEETDKLEVCQENITVLLRSVKDDFLKLKKRKPNSIGKIASTTLRKCTKICNVFEEFIVCEERIFKKIKIEQ
;
A
#
# COMPACT_ATOMS: atom_id res chain seq x y z
N MET A 1 10.20 -6.50 -24.11
CA MET A 1 10.13 -6.88 -22.67
C MET A 1 10.65 -5.76 -21.76
N GLU A 2 11.78 -5.14 -22.07
CA GLU A 2 12.35 -4.03 -21.26
C GLU A 2 11.38 -2.85 -21.00
N LEU A 3 10.59 -2.43 -22.00
CA LEU A 3 9.57 -1.40 -21.83
C LEU A 3 8.53 -1.74 -20.75
N ILE A 4 8.10 -3.01 -20.71
CA ILE A 4 7.11 -3.51 -19.73
C ILE A 4 7.69 -3.46 -18.32
N LEU A 5 8.92 -3.95 -18.15
CA LEU A 5 9.60 -3.91 -16.86
C LEU A 5 9.83 -2.48 -16.37
N ASN A 6 10.11 -1.53 -17.29
CA ASN A 6 10.24 -0.12 -16.93
C ASN A 6 8.91 0.47 -16.46
N LEU A 7 7.79 0.15 -17.13
CA LEU A 7 6.46 0.59 -16.67
C LEU A 7 6.14 0.09 -15.26
N LEU A 8 6.40 -1.20 -14.98
CA LEU A 8 6.16 -1.77 -13.65
C LEU A 8 7.06 -1.13 -12.57
N LYS A 9 8.31 -0.82 -12.90
CA LYS A 9 9.23 -0.08 -12.00
C LYS A 9 8.79 1.37 -11.75
N GLU A 10 8.20 2.04 -12.74
CA GLU A 10 7.63 3.37 -12.53
C GLU A 10 6.45 3.32 -11.55
N ASP A 11 5.64 2.26 -11.59
CA ASP A 11 4.59 2.07 -10.59
C ASP A 11 5.17 1.85 -9.18
N HIS A 12 6.30 1.14 -9.03
CA HIS A 12 7.00 1.03 -7.75
C HIS A 12 7.42 2.39 -7.18
N LYS A 13 7.92 3.29 -8.02
CA LYS A 13 8.25 4.67 -7.61
C LYS A 13 7.00 5.42 -7.13
N LYS A 14 5.88 5.28 -7.85
CA LYS A 14 4.60 5.87 -7.44
C LYS A 14 4.11 5.29 -6.11
N PHE A 15 4.21 3.98 -5.90
CA PHE A 15 3.86 3.36 -4.63
C PHE A 15 4.67 3.96 -3.48
N ARG A 16 5.99 4.04 -3.62
CA ARG A 16 6.87 4.64 -2.59
C ARG A 16 6.50 6.10 -2.32
N SER A 17 6.22 6.89 -3.36
CA SER A 17 5.77 8.29 -3.20
C SER A 17 4.48 8.38 -2.38
N VAL A 18 3.45 7.62 -2.76
CA VAL A 18 2.15 7.62 -2.07
C VAL A 18 2.29 7.12 -0.62
N LEU A 19 3.10 6.09 -0.38
CA LEU A 19 3.36 5.57 0.96
C LEU A 19 4.09 6.59 1.85
N ASN A 20 5.02 7.36 1.29
CA ASN A 20 5.70 8.42 2.03
C ASN A 20 4.73 9.54 2.40
N GLU A 21 3.83 9.94 1.51
CA GLU A 21 2.78 10.91 1.83
C GLU A 21 1.84 10.40 2.93
N ILE A 22 1.49 9.11 2.92
CA ILE A 22 0.71 8.48 3.99
C ILE A 22 1.47 8.54 5.32
N LYS A 23 2.79 8.25 5.33
CA LYS A 23 3.62 8.37 6.53
C LYS A 23 3.59 9.80 7.07
N GLU A 24 3.75 10.81 6.22
CA GLU A 24 3.69 12.22 6.61
C GLU A 24 2.35 12.61 7.26
N HIS A 25 1.22 12.23 6.64
CA HIS A 25 -0.09 12.55 7.19
C HIS A 25 -0.36 11.89 8.55
N THR A 26 0.27 10.74 8.81
CA THR A 26 0.02 9.93 10.01
C THR A 26 1.01 10.16 11.16
N LYS A 27 2.06 10.97 10.98
CA LYS A 27 3.09 11.23 12.01
C LYS A 27 2.54 11.62 13.39
N ASN A 28 1.43 12.35 13.43
CA ASN A 28 0.84 12.88 14.66
C ASN A 28 -0.34 12.05 15.18
N PHE A 29 -0.59 10.86 14.64
CA PHE A 29 -1.73 10.02 15.02
C PHE A 29 -1.52 9.23 16.33
N ASN A 30 -0.33 9.33 16.91
CA ASN A 30 0.04 8.67 18.17
C ASN A 30 -0.33 9.48 19.42
N LYS A 31 -0.89 10.68 19.28
CA LYS A 31 -1.30 11.56 20.38
C LYS A 31 -2.80 11.85 20.32
N GLU A 32 -3.45 11.93 21.47
CA GLU A 32 -4.85 12.38 21.53
C GLU A 32 -4.89 13.90 21.32
N PRO A 33 -5.74 14.41 20.41
CA PRO A 33 -5.85 15.85 20.18
C PRO A 33 -6.61 16.56 21.32
N GLU A 34 -5.93 17.48 21.99
CA GLU A 34 -6.44 18.19 23.17
C GLU A 34 -7.25 19.43 22.77
N THR A 35 -6.81 20.12 21.73
CA THR A 35 -7.44 21.37 21.24
C THR A 35 -8.37 21.14 20.04
N PRO A 36 -9.37 22.01 19.81
CA PRO A 36 -10.19 21.96 18.58
C PRO A 36 -9.36 22.04 17.28
N LYS A 37 -8.27 22.82 17.29
CA LYS A 37 -7.34 22.94 16.16
C LYS A 37 -6.62 21.63 15.86
N GLU A 38 -6.15 20.92 16.89
CA GLU A 38 -5.53 19.60 16.74
C GLU A 38 -6.54 18.57 16.25
N ARG A 39 -7.76 18.57 16.80
CA ARG A 39 -8.84 17.68 16.34
C ARG A 39 -9.12 17.86 14.86
N PHE A 40 -9.24 19.11 14.42
CA PHE A 40 -9.43 19.43 13.01
C PHE A 40 -8.27 18.92 12.15
N ASN A 41 -7.02 19.15 12.57
CA ASN A 41 -5.84 18.67 11.85
C ASN A 41 -5.78 17.14 11.75
N VAL A 42 -6.13 16.42 12.81
CA VAL A 42 -6.19 14.95 12.79
C VAL A 42 -7.25 14.47 11.80
N ILE A 43 -8.46 15.04 11.84
CA ILE A 43 -9.53 14.69 10.89
C ILE A 43 -9.09 14.99 9.45
N LYS A 44 -8.52 16.17 9.20
CA LYS A 44 -8.00 16.58 7.89
C LYS A 44 -6.98 15.56 7.37
N ASN A 45 -6.01 15.18 8.20
CA ASN A 45 -4.98 14.21 7.84
C ASN A 45 -5.56 12.80 7.64
N MET A 46 -6.60 12.41 8.37
CA MET A 46 -7.31 11.15 8.14
C MET A 46 -7.97 11.13 6.76
N VAL A 47 -8.61 12.22 6.35
CA VAL A 47 -9.22 12.35 5.01
C VAL A 47 -8.15 12.27 3.92
N PHE A 48 -7.04 12.99 4.06
CA PHE A 48 -5.92 12.90 3.12
C PHE A 48 -5.34 11.48 3.04
N THR A 49 -5.18 10.82 4.20
CA THR A 49 -4.71 9.44 4.27
C THR A 49 -5.64 8.49 3.52
N LEU A 50 -6.96 8.61 3.71
CA LEU A 50 -7.96 7.82 2.98
C LEU A 50 -7.89 8.05 1.47
N HIS A 51 -7.75 9.30 1.04
CA HIS A 51 -7.61 9.63 -0.38
C HIS A 51 -6.37 8.95 -0.98
N LYS A 52 -5.23 8.97 -0.27
CA LYS A 52 -3.99 8.30 -0.72
C LYS A 52 -4.12 6.78 -0.75
N PHE A 53 -4.80 6.17 0.23
CA PHE A 53 -5.11 4.74 0.18
C PHE A 53 -6.01 4.36 -1.01
N THR A 54 -6.93 5.24 -1.39
CA THR A 54 -7.79 5.02 -2.55
C THR A 54 -6.95 4.97 -3.82
N ILE A 55 -6.07 5.97 -4.02
CA ILE A 55 -5.11 5.98 -5.14
C ILE A 55 -4.27 4.70 -5.14
N LEU A 56 -3.67 4.37 -3.99
CA LEU A 56 -2.81 3.19 -3.85
C LEU A 56 -3.54 1.90 -4.22
N THR A 57 -4.80 1.75 -3.80
CA THR A 57 -5.63 0.57 -4.09
C THR A 57 -5.86 0.40 -5.60
N TYR A 58 -6.23 1.49 -6.29
CA TYR A 58 -6.49 1.44 -7.72
C TYR A 58 -5.21 1.16 -8.52
N THR A 59 -4.12 1.86 -8.20
CA THR A 59 -2.84 1.67 -8.89
C THR A 59 -2.28 0.27 -8.64
N PHE A 60 -2.33 -0.24 -7.41
CA PHE A 60 -1.87 -1.58 -7.08
C PHE A 60 -2.64 -2.67 -7.83
N LYS A 61 -3.97 -2.59 -7.88
CA LYS A 61 -4.79 -3.54 -8.64
C LYS A 61 -4.40 -3.56 -10.12
N ARG A 62 -4.26 -2.38 -10.74
CA ARG A 62 -3.87 -2.26 -12.14
C ARG A 62 -2.47 -2.78 -12.43
N HIS A 63 -1.54 -2.56 -11.51
CA HIS A 63 -0.17 -3.04 -11.60
C HIS A 63 -0.10 -4.57 -11.57
N VAL A 64 -0.80 -5.21 -10.63
CA VAL A 64 -0.90 -6.68 -10.55
C VAL A 64 -1.51 -7.26 -11.82
N GLU A 65 -2.63 -6.72 -12.29
CA GLU A 65 -3.28 -7.15 -13.54
C GLU A 65 -2.32 -7.07 -14.74
N LEU A 66 -1.55 -5.99 -14.84
CA LEU A 66 -0.58 -5.79 -15.91
C LEU A 66 0.59 -6.79 -15.81
N ARG A 67 1.12 -6.99 -14.61
CA ARG A 67 2.19 -7.95 -14.35
C ARG A 67 1.76 -9.36 -14.73
N ASP A 68 0.59 -9.81 -14.29
CA ASP A 68 0.12 -11.16 -14.55
C ASP A 68 -0.15 -11.39 -16.04
N LEU A 69 -0.73 -10.39 -16.72
CA LEU A 69 -0.96 -10.45 -18.17
C LEU A 69 0.36 -10.61 -18.95
N LEU A 70 1.41 -9.91 -18.54
CA LEU A 70 2.63 -9.78 -19.34
C LEU A 70 3.78 -10.69 -18.91
N LEU A 71 3.80 -11.12 -17.65
CA LEU A 71 4.92 -11.86 -17.04
C LEU A 71 4.52 -13.22 -16.48
N SER A 72 3.25 -13.64 -16.54
CA SER A 72 2.79 -14.94 -16.00
C SER A 72 3.63 -16.13 -16.47
N THR A 73 4.05 -16.16 -17.74
CA THR A 73 4.89 -17.24 -18.27
C THR A 73 6.27 -17.32 -17.61
N PHE A 74 6.84 -16.20 -17.15
CA PHE A 74 8.08 -16.19 -16.38
C PHE A 74 7.83 -16.58 -14.92
N LEU A 75 6.75 -16.05 -14.32
CA LEU A 75 6.39 -16.33 -12.93
C LEU A 75 6.10 -17.82 -12.67
N LEU A 76 5.66 -18.56 -13.70
CA LEU A 76 5.42 -20.00 -13.64
C LEU A 76 6.69 -20.86 -13.76
N LYS A 77 7.85 -20.29 -14.15
CA LYS A 77 9.08 -21.09 -14.25
C LYS A 77 9.58 -21.47 -12.86
N ARG A 78 10.13 -22.68 -12.75
CA ARG A 78 10.60 -23.27 -11.48
C ARG A 78 11.62 -22.40 -10.75
N GLU A 79 12.46 -21.68 -11.46
CA GLU A 79 13.52 -20.81 -10.90
C GLU A 79 12.98 -19.55 -10.19
N PHE A 80 11.71 -19.20 -10.41
CA PHE A 80 11.02 -18.09 -9.74
C PHE A 80 10.06 -18.53 -8.66
N LYS A 81 9.86 -19.84 -8.44
CA LYS A 81 8.79 -20.36 -7.58
C LYS A 81 8.81 -19.72 -6.19
N GLU A 82 9.97 -19.66 -5.53
CA GLU A 82 10.09 -19.08 -4.19
C GLU A 82 9.72 -17.59 -4.16
N GLU A 83 10.18 -16.81 -5.15
CA GLU A 83 9.84 -15.39 -5.23
C GLU A 83 8.37 -15.17 -5.63
N THR A 84 7.81 -15.99 -6.51
CA THR A 84 6.40 -15.95 -6.90
C THR A 84 5.50 -16.26 -5.69
N ASP A 85 5.79 -17.32 -4.93
CA ASP A 85 5.04 -17.68 -3.73
C ASP A 85 5.05 -16.53 -2.70
N LYS A 86 6.22 -15.88 -2.49
CA LYS A 86 6.33 -14.70 -1.62
C LYS A 86 5.56 -13.51 -2.14
N LEU A 87 5.57 -13.29 -3.47
CA LEU A 87 4.88 -12.18 -4.12
C LEU A 87 3.36 -12.31 -3.95
N GLU A 88 2.83 -13.52 -4.10
CA GLU A 88 1.41 -13.83 -3.88
C GLU A 88 1.00 -13.56 -2.43
N VAL A 89 1.77 -14.03 -1.45
CA VAL A 89 1.52 -13.75 -0.02
C VAL A 89 1.52 -12.25 0.25
N CYS A 90 2.48 -11.49 -0.30
CA CYS A 90 2.52 -10.04 -0.14
C CYS A 90 1.28 -9.37 -0.76
N GLN A 91 0.86 -9.82 -1.94
CA GLN A 91 -0.29 -9.30 -2.65
C GLN A 91 -1.61 -9.54 -1.90
N GLU A 92 -1.79 -10.72 -1.34
CA GLU A 92 -2.93 -11.03 -0.48
C GLU A 92 -2.95 -10.16 0.76
N ASN A 93 -1.82 -10.05 1.45
CA ASN A 93 -1.67 -9.20 2.64
C ASN A 93 -2.00 -7.74 2.35
N ILE A 94 -1.47 -7.18 1.26
CA ILE A 94 -1.78 -5.82 0.80
C ILE A 94 -3.28 -5.66 0.56
N THR A 95 -3.89 -6.60 -0.17
CA THR A 95 -5.32 -6.55 -0.52
C THR A 95 -6.20 -6.57 0.72
N VAL A 96 -5.89 -7.44 1.69
CA VAL A 96 -6.60 -7.53 2.97
C VAL A 96 -6.44 -6.24 3.78
N LEU A 97 -5.22 -5.70 3.87
CA LEU A 97 -4.97 -4.48 4.64
C LEU A 97 -5.66 -3.26 4.03
N LEU A 98 -5.61 -3.09 2.70
CA LEU A 98 -6.30 -1.99 2.01
C LEU A 98 -7.81 -2.05 2.19
N ARG A 99 -8.41 -3.24 2.10
CA ARG A 99 -9.83 -3.46 2.40
C ARG A 99 -10.15 -3.10 3.86
N SER A 100 -9.33 -3.57 4.79
CA SER A 100 -9.49 -3.30 6.22
C SER A 100 -9.41 -1.81 6.57
N VAL A 101 -8.58 -1.04 5.86
CA VAL A 101 -8.52 0.42 6.02
C VAL A 101 -9.82 1.06 5.52
N LYS A 102 -10.28 0.70 4.32
CA LYS A 102 -11.56 1.19 3.76
C LYS A 102 -12.73 0.94 4.71
N ASP A 103 -12.81 -0.26 5.30
CA ASP A 103 -13.89 -0.63 6.22
C ASP A 103 -13.88 0.22 7.50
N ASP A 104 -12.70 0.55 8.03
CA ASP A 104 -12.60 1.41 9.21
C ASP A 104 -13.03 2.84 8.92
N PHE A 105 -12.67 3.38 7.75
CA PHE A 105 -13.15 4.69 7.32
C PHE A 105 -14.67 4.71 7.12
N LEU A 106 -15.28 3.62 6.62
CA LEU A 106 -16.74 3.51 6.53
C LEU A 106 -17.43 3.51 7.91
N LYS A 107 -16.78 2.96 8.95
CA LYS A 107 -17.30 3.02 10.33
C LYS A 107 -17.29 4.44 10.89
N LEU A 108 -16.40 5.33 10.42
CA LEU A 108 -16.38 6.73 10.83
C LEU A 108 -17.63 7.49 10.39
N LYS A 109 -18.21 7.12 9.25
CA LYS A 109 -19.50 7.66 8.80
C LYS A 109 -20.64 7.38 9.78
N LYS A 110 -20.54 6.31 10.58
CA LYS A 110 -21.63 5.78 11.42
C LYS A 110 -21.51 6.13 12.92
N ARG A 111 -20.41 6.73 13.39
CA ARG A 111 -20.18 6.98 14.82
C ARG A 111 -20.03 8.46 15.13
N LYS A 112 -20.66 8.95 16.20
CA LYS A 112 -20.30 10.24 16.81
C LYS A 112 -18.83 10.18 17.27
N PRO A 113 -18.00 11.19 16.99
CA PRO A 113 -16.55 11.14 17.13
C PRO A 113 -16.12 11.33 18.59
N ASN A 114 -16.43 10.37 19.46
CA ASN A 114 -16.02 10.43 20.87
C ASN A 114 -14.60 9.85 21.11
N SER A 115 -13.89 9.42 20.06
CA SER A 115 -12.47 9.00 20.19
C SER A 115 -11.68 9.14 18.88
N ILE A 116 -11.57 10.37 18.38
CA ILE A 116 -10.77 10.68 17.17
C ILE A 116 -9.34 10.16 17.33
N GLY A 117 -8.69 10.30 18.49
CA GLY A 117 -7.33 9.78 18.68
C GLY A 117 -7.26 8.25 18.69
N LYS A 118 -8.26 7.53 19.20
CA LYS A 118 -8.31 6.05 19.09
C LYS A 118 -8.39 5.58 17.64
N ILE A 119 -9.18 6.28 16.81
CA ILE A 119 -9.25 6.01 15.38
C ILE A 119 -7.89 6.33 14.74
N ALA A 120 -7.30 7.49 15.07
CA ALA A 120 -6.00 7.92 14.53
C ALA A 120 -4.93 6.87 14.80
N SER A 121 -4.80 6.43 16.05
CA SER A 121 -3.85 5.40 16.47
C SER A 121 -4.07 4.06 15.74
N THR A 122 -5.35 3.66 15.56
CA THR A 122 -5.68 2.45 14.79
C THR A 122 -5.27 2.58 13.33
N THR A 123 -5.55 3.73 12.70
CA THR A 123 -5.16 4.04 11.33
C THR A 123 -3.64 4.04 11.18
N LEU A 124 -2.90 4.67 12.10
CA LEU A 124 -1.44 4.69 12.11
C LEU A 124 -0.86 3.27 12.09
N ARG A 125 -1.32 2.39 13.00
CA ARG A 125 -0.86 1.00 13.06
C ARG A 125 -1.06 0.25 11.75
N LYS A 126 -2.20 0.49 11.07
CA LYS A 126 -2.46 -0.10 9.75
C LYS A 126 -1.59 0.50 8.66
N CYS A 127 -1.35 1.81 8.69
CA CYS A 127 -0.45 2.48 7.75
C CYS A 127 0.96 1.92 7.83
N THR A 128 1.50 1.73 9.04
CA THR A 128 2.82 1.11 9.25
C THR A 128 2.87 -0.29 8.64
N LYS A 129 1.86 -1.12 8.89
CA LYS A 129 1.78 -2.47 8.31
C LYS A 129 1.74 -2.44 6.78
N ILE A 130 0.91 -1.58 6.19
CA ILE A 130 0.81 -1.47 4.74
C ILE A 130 2.14 -1.02 4.14
N CYS A 131 2.81 -0.03 4.73
CA CYS A 131 4.11 0.43 4.25
C CYS A 131 5.15 -0.70 4.22
N ASN A 132 5.19 -1.53 5.27
CA ASN A 132 6.15 -2.63 5.34
C ASN A 132 5.87 -3.70 4.28
N VAL A 133 4.62 -4.16 4.18
CA VAL A 133 4.25 -5.20 3.21
C VAL A 133 4.41 -4.71 1.76
N PHE A 134 4.14 -3.43 1.48
CA PHE A 134 4.43 -2.87 0.16
C PHE A 134 5.92 -2.83 -0.17
N GLU A 135 6.79 -2.47 0.78
CA GLU A 135 8.22 -2.48 0.51
C GLU A 135 8.73 -3.92 0.30
N GLU A 136 8.24 -4.88 1.08
CA GLU A 136 8.51 -6.31 0.86
C GLU A 136 8.06 -6.77 -0.53
N PHE A 137 6.84 -6.41 -0.94
CA PHE A 137 6.31 -6.66 -2.28
C PHE A 137 7.23 -6.10 -3.37
N ILE A 138 7.58 -4.81 -3.29
CA ILE A 138 8.40 -4.13 -4.29
C ILE A 138 9.78 -4.79 -4.38
N VAL A 139 10.44 -5.04 -3.24
CA VAL A 139 11.77 -5.66 -3.21
C VAL A 139 11.72 -7.08 -3.78
N CYS A 140 10.68 -7.86 -3.47
CA CYS A 140 10.50 -9.20 -4.00
C CYS A 140 10.33 -9.17 -5.53
N GLU A 141 9.49 -8.28 -6.03
CA GLU A 141 9.21 -8.16 -7.45
C GLU A 141 10.39 -7.59 -8.26
N GLU A 142 11.10 -6.60 -7.73
CA GLU A 142 12.31 -6.07 -8.36
C GLU A 142 13.41 -7.14 -8.51
N ARG A 143 13.48 -8.14 -7.62
CA ARG A 143 14.40 -9.29 -7.78
C ARG A 143 13.99 -10.17 -8.95
N ILE A 144 12.70 -10.45 -9.11
CA ILE A 144 12.17 -11.18 -10.28
C ILE A 144 12.51 -10.42 -11.56
N PHE A 145 12.28 -9.10 -11.60
CA PHE A 145 12.58 -8.29 -12.78
C PHE A 145 14.06 -8.29 -13.16
N LYS A 146 14.96 -8.33 -12.18
CA LYS A 146 16.41 -8.45 -12.44
C LYS A 146 16.75 -9.80 -13.08
N LYS A 147 16.22 -10.90 -12.57
CA LYS A 147 16.41 -12.25 -13.13
C LYS A 147 15.86 -12.35 -14.56
N ILE A 148 14.64 -11.86 -14.82
CA ILE A 148 14.03 -11.85 -16.17
C ILE A 148 14.89 -11.08 -17.19
N LYS A 149 15.62 -10.04 -16.76
CA LYS A 149 16.52 -9.28 -17.64
C LYS A 149 17.81 -10.03 -17.97
N ILE A 150 18.24 -11.00 -17.16
CA ILE A 150 19.44 -11.81 -17.39
C ILE A 150 19.16 -12.93 -18.42
N GLU A 151 17.92 -13.38 -18.52
CA GLU A 151 17.48 -14.42 -19.47
C GLU A 151 17.18 -13.89 -20.90
N GLN A 152 17.30 -12.58 -21.12
CA GLN A 152 17.12 -11.92 -22.43
C GLN A 152 18.45 -11.59 -23.07
#